data_AF-A0A1I8BSM2-F1
#
_entry.id   AF-A0A1I8BSM2-F1
#
_cell.length_a   1.000
_cell.length_b   1.000
_cell.length_c   1.000
_cell.angle_alpha   90.00
_cell.angle_beta   90.00
_cell.angle_gamma   90.00
#
_symmetry.space_group_name_H-M   'P 1'
#
loop_
_entity.id
_entity.type
_entity.pdbx_description
1 polymer ?
#
loop_
_entity_poly.entity_id
_entity_poly.type
_entity_poly.pdbx_seq_one_letter_code
_entity_poly.pdbx_strand_id
1 'polypeptide(L)'
;MSSPVRQIKCVVVGDGTKIDLRDDPATLRALQNEKKTPITRAVAAKIAAKIKAYAYCECSALTQQGLPGVFEEAARAVITPRPRRRRRCLVL
;
A
#
# COMPACT_ATOMS: atom_id res chain seq x y z
N MET A 1 4.83 -30.47 8.92
CA MET A 1 3.92 -29.42 9.43
C MET A 1 4.32 -28.11 8.77
N SER A 2 3.70 -27.81 7.62
CA SER A 2 4.08 -26.67 6.77
C SER A 2 3.69 -25.37 7.46
N SER A 3 4.69 -24.64 7.97
CA SER A 3 4.53 -23.31 8.56
C SER A 3 3.79 -22.41 7.56
N PRO A 4 2.66 -21.77 7.93
CA PRO A 4 1.94 -20.92 7.00
C PRO A 4 2.88 -19.77 6.62
N VAL A 5 3.26 -19.72 5.35
CA VAL A 5 4.11 -18.68 4.76
C VAL A 5 3.62 -17.32 5.27
N ARG A 6 4.50 -16.58 5.95
CA ARG A 6 4.21 -15.29 6.58
C ARG A 6 3.80 -14.29 5.50
N GLN A 7 2.52 -14.26 5.14
CA GLN A 7 2.05 -13.39 4.08
C GLN A 7 2.00 -11.95 4.60
N ILE A 8 3.12 -11.24 4.41
CA ILE A 8 3.23 -9.80 4.60
C ILE A 8 2.39 -9.16 3.50
N LYS A 9 1.22 -8.64 3.89
CA LYS A 9 0.39 -7.83 2.99
C LYS A 9 0.84 -6.39 3.17
N CYS A 10 1.96 -6.00 2.59
CA CYS A 10 2.26 -4.58 2.39
C CYS A 10 1.45 -4.12 1.17
N VAL A 11 0.78 -2.99 1.28
CA VAL A 11 -0.08 -2.49 0.22
C VAL A 11 0.50 -1.19 -0.23
N VAL A 12 1.30 -1.28 -1.29
CA VAL A 12 1.71 -0.13 -2.07
C VAL A 12 0.54 0.14 -3.03
N VAL A 13 -0.27 1.17 -2.75
CA VAL A 13 -1.37 1.54 -3.65
C VAL A 13 -0.89 2.59 -4.61
N GLY A 14 -1.13 2.31 -5.88
CA GLY A 14 -0.85 3.17 -7.01
C GLY A 14 -0.26 2.29 -8.08
N ASP A 15 -0.56 2.57 -9.33
CA ASP A 15 0.01 1.87 -10.47
C ASP A 15 1.50 2.24 -10.63
N GLY A 16 2.32 1.85 -9.64
CA GLY A 16 3.78 1.97 -9.51
C GLY A 16 4.35 3.39 -9.61
N THR A 17 4.72 4.00 -8.48
CA THR A 17 5.80 5.02 -8.42
C THR A 17 5.58 6.38 -9.08
N LYS A 18 4.33 6.86 -9.18
CA LYS A 18 4.02 8.10 -9.90
C LYS A 18 3.17 9.10 -9.11
N ILE A 19 3.57 9.47 -7.89
CA ILE A 19 2.87 10.57 -7.16
C ILE A 19 2.92 11.86 -8.00
N ASP A 20 4.02 12.04 -8.73
CA ASP A 20 4.25 13.13 -9.68
C ASP A 20 3.13 13.27 -10.72
N LEU A 21 2.52 12.17 -11.16
CA LEU A 21 1.45 12.22 -12.15
C LEU A 21 0.08 12.60 -11.58
N ARG A 22 -0.05 12.72 -10.26
CA ARG A 22 -1.31 13.09 -9.62
C ARG A 22 -1.73 14.53 -9.96
N ASP A 23 -0.73 15.40 -10.10
CA ASP A 23 -0.89 16.81 -10.41
C ASP A 23 -0.45 17.13 -11.85
N ASP A 24 0.00 16.11 -12.61
CA ASP A 24 0.42 16.27 -14.01
C ASP A 24 -0.79 16.54 -14.92
N PRO A 25 -0.86 17.69 -15.59
CA PRO A 25 -2.00 18.07 -16.41
C PRO A 25 -2.20 17.15 -17.64
N ALA A 26 -1.13 16.56 -18.18
CA ALA A 26 -1.26 15.62 -19.29
C ALA A 26 -1.94 14.31 -18.85
N THR A 27 -1.54 13.78 -17.70
CA THR A 27 -2.11 12.57 -17.12
C THR A 27 -3.55 12.78 -16.67
N LEU A 28 -3.86 13.93 -16.07
CA LEU A 28 -5.23 14.29 -15.70
C LEU A 28 -6.17 14.36 -16.91
N ARG A 29 -5.70 14.91 -18.04
CA ARG A 29 -6.45 14.93 -19.31
C ARG A 29 -6.67 13.53 -19.87
N ALA A 30 -5.64 12.68 -19.86
CA ALA A 30 -5.76 11.29 -20.29
C ALA A 30 -6.78 10.51 -19.43
N LEU A 31 -6.73 10.68 -18.11
CA LEU A 31 -7.68 10.08 -17.18
C LEU A 31 -9.11 10.60 -17.39
N GLN A 32 -9.28 11.91 -17.65
CA GLN A 32 -10.58 12.49 -17.99
C GLN A 32 -11.16 11.90 -19.29
N ASN A 33 -10.33 11.70 -20.32
CA ASN A 33 -10.75 11.06 -21.57
C ASN A 33 -11.26 9.62 -21.32
N GLU A 34 -10.66 8.92 -20.36
CA GLU A 34 -11.08 7.59 -19.91
C GLU A 34 -12.19 7.62 -18.85
N LYS A 35 -12.71 8.80 -18.48
CA LYS A 35 -13.69 9.00 -17.38
C LYS A 35 -13.22 8.44 -16.02
N LYS A 36 -11.91 8.42 -15.79
CA LYS A 36 -11.27 7.98 -14.54
C LYS A 36 -10.76 9.19 -13.76
N THR A 37 -10.55 8.99 -12.46
CA THR A 37 -9.93 9.98 -11.58
C THR A 37 -8.74 9.36 -10.83
N PRO A 38 -7.71 10.14 -10.49
CA PRO A 38 -6.62 9.67 -9.65
C PRO A 38 -7.16 9.18 -8.30
N ILE A 39 -6.59 8.08 -7.79
CA ILE A 39 -7.00 7.51 -6.50
C ILE A 39 -6.62 8.47 -5.38
N THR A 40 -7.57 8.83 -4.53
CA THR A 40 -7.32 9.69 -3.35
C THR A 40 -6.58 8.93 -2.24
N ARG A 41 -5.72 9.63 -1.48
CA ARG A 41 -5.04 9.06 -0.30
C ARG A 41 -6.01 8.42 0.68
N ALA A 42 -7.17 9.05 0.90
CA ALA A 42 -8.22 8.53 1.77
C ALA A 42 -8.79 7.20 1.25
N VAL A 43 -9.00 7.06 -0.06
CA VAL A 43 -9.48 5.80 -0.67
C VAL A 43 -8.41 4.72 -0.55
N ALA A 44 -7.15 5.04 -0.85
CA ALA A 44 -6.04 4.11 -0.71
C ALA A 44 -5.86 3.62 0.74
N ALA A 45 -5.94 4.52 1.72
CA ALA A 45 -5.89 4.18 3.15
C ALA A 45 -7.06 3.27 3.57
N LYS A 46 -8.28 3.53 3.08
CA LYS A 46 -9.44 2.65 3.31
C LYS A 46 -9.23 1.25 2.71
N ILE A 47 -8.67 1.16 1.51
CA ILE A 47 -8.36 -0.12 0.85
C ILE A 47 -7.31 -0.88 1.66
N ALA A 48 -6.23 -0.22 2.09
CA ALA A 48 -5.19 -0.80 2.92
C ALA A 48 -5.75 -1.34 4.24
N ALA A 49 -6.63 -0.59 4.90
CA ALA A 49 -7.34 -1.06 6.10
C ALA A 49 -8.23 -2.29 5.80
N LYS A 50 -9.00 -2.25 4.70
CA LYS A 50 -9.91 -3.34 4.29
C LYS A 50 -9.17 -4.66 4.08
N ILE A 51 -7.99 -4.63 3.46
CA ILE A 51 -7.18 -5.83 3.20
C ILE A 51 -6.19 -6.16 4.34
N LYS A 52 -6.24 -5.38 5.44
CA LYS A 52 -5.38 -5.52 6.63
C LYS A 52 -3.90 -5.45 6.27
N ALA A 53 -3.55 -4.42 5.51
CA ALA A 53 -2.19 -4.11 5.15
C ALA A 53 -1.33 -3.87 6.39
N TYR A 54 -0.02 -4.16 6.29
CA TYR A 54 0.95 -3.74 7.31
C TYR A 54 1.09 -2.21 7.35
N ALA A 55 1.26 -1.62 6.16
CA ALA A 55 1.37 -0.19 5.93
C ALA A 55 0.89 0.16 4.52
N TYR A 56 0.52 1.43 4.34
CA TYR A 56 0.27 2.07 3.05
C TYR A 56 1.34 3.15 2.84
N CYS A 57 2.03 3.09 1.71
CA CYS A 57 3.08 4.03 1.34
C CYS A 57 2.86 4.51 -0.10
N GLU A 58 3.06 5.81 -0.35
CA GLU A 58 3.15 6.39 -1.69
C GLU A 58 4.62 6.72 -1.98
N CYS A 59 5.07 6.46 -3.21
CA CYS A 59 6.41 6.84 -3.65
C CYS A 59 6.40 7.27 -5.12
N SER A 60 7.40 8.05 -5.52
CA SER A 60 7.72 8.38 -6.90
C SER A 60 9.12 7.88 -7.23
N ALA A 61 9.25 7.02 -8.23
CA ALA A 61 10.56 6.52 -8.65
C ALA A 61 11.29 7.57 -9.48
N LEU A 62 10.54 8.38 -10.22
CA LEU A 62 11.08 9.46 -11.05
C LEU A 62 11.69 10.57 -10.20
N THR A 63 10.98 11.02 -9.16
CA THR A 63 11.45 12.10 -8.27
C THR A 63 12.17 11.58 -7.03
N GLN A 64 12.29 10.26 -6.89
CA GLN A 64 12.83 9.56 -5.73
C GLN A 64 12.09 9.84 -4.40
N GLN A 65 10.93 10.49 -4.44
CA GLN A 65 10.16 10.81 -3.25
C GLN A 65 9.55 9.55 -2.61
N GLY A 66 9.65 9.43 -1.29
CA GLY A 66 9.03 8.34 -0.53
C GLY A 66 9.67 6.96 -0.70
N LEU A 67 10.67 6.80 -1.57
CA LEU A 67 11.39 5.54 -1.79
C LEU A 67 12.06 4.99 -0.52
N PRO A 68 12.85 5.78 0.25
CA PRO A 68 13.46 5.28 1.48
C PRO A 68 12.43 4.75 2.48
N GLY A 69 11.31 5.46 2.66
CA GLY A 69 10.23 5.06 3.56
C GLY A 69 9.55 3.74 3.15
N VAL A 70 9.43 3.46 1.85
CA VAL A 70 8.91 2.18 1.36
C VAL A 70 9.83 1.02 1.74
N PHE A 71 11.14 1.18 1.56
CA PHE A 71 12.11 0.13 1.92
C PHE A 71 12.23 -0.07 3.43
N GLU A 72 12.20 1.01 4.21
CA GLU A 72 12.19 0.92 5.66
C GLU A 72 10.95 0.21 6.19
N GLU A 73 9.76 0.53 5.68
CA GLU A 73 8.53 -0.13 6.10
C GLU A 73 8.47 -1.60 5.67
N ALA A 74 9.02 -1.93 4.49
CA ALA A 74 9.18 -3.32 4.08
C ALA A 74 10.10 -4.09 5.02
N ALA A 75 11.25 -3.50 5.41
CA ALA A 75 12.18 -4.10 6.37
C ALA A 75 11.52 -4.28 7.75
N ARG A 76 10.85 -3.24 8.27
CA ARG A 76 10.12 -3.29 9.55
C ARG A 76 9.03 -4.34 9.56
N ALA A 77 8.34 -4.55 8.44
CA ALA A 77 7.31 -5.58 8.32
C ALA A 77 7.84 -7.00 8.52
N VAL A 78 9.10 -7.25 8.15
CA VAL A 78 9.78 -8.55 8.32
C VAL A 78 10.40 -8.67 9.71
N ILE A 79 11.13 -7.64 10.15
CA ILE A 79 11.92 -7.65 11.40
C ILE A 79 11.01 -7.58 12.63
N THR A 80 9.97 -6.74 12.56
CA THR A 80 9.04 -6.47 13.66
C THR A 80 7.60 -6.69 13.21
N PRO A 81 7.16 -7.96 13.06
CA PRO A 81 5.81 -8.27 12.63
C PRO A 81 4.81 -7.88 13.74
N ARG A 82 3.75 -7.15 13.37
CA ARG A 82 2.67 -6.81 14.31
C ARG A 82 1.98 -8.10 14.78
N PRO A 83 1.71 -8.27 16.09
CA PRO A 83 1.05 -9.46 16.60
C PRO A 83 -0.36 -9.56 16.01
N ARG A 84 -0.64 -10.64 15.28
CA ARG A 84 -2.01 -10.94 14.84
C ARG A 84 -2.85 -11.28 16.07
N ARG A 85 -4.01 -10.62 16.25
CA ARG A 85 -5.06 -11.10 17.17
C ARG A 85 -5.43 -12.52 16.75
N ARG A 86 -4.93 -13.51 17.48
CA ARG A 86 -5.42 -14.88 17.38
C ARG A 86 -6.89 -14.85 17.79
N ARG A 87 -7.78 -15.34 16.92
CA ARG A 87 -9.14 -15.68 17.37
C ARG A 87 -8.96 -16.78 18.41
N ARG A 88 -9.26 -16.49 19.67
CA ARG A 88 -9.37 -17.55 20.68
C ARG A 88 -10.56 -18.38 20.24
N CYS A 89 -10.33 -19.57 19.72
CA CYS A 89 -11.38 -20.58 19.65
C CYS A 89 -11.69 -20.92 21.10
N LEU A 90 -12.90 -20.60 21.57
CA LEU A 90 -13.42 -21.26 22.77
C LEU A 90 -13.74 -22.68 22.32
N VAL A 91 -13.01 -23.65 22.85
CA VAL A 91 -13.48 -25.04 22.83
C VAL A 91 -14.45 -25.12 24.00
N LEU A 92 -15.73 -25.29 23.68
CA LEU A 92 -16.77 -25.64 24.64
C LEU A 92 -16.80 -27.17 24.78
#